data_AF-A0A940DMB5-F1
#
_entry.id   AF-A0A940DMB5-F1
#
_cell.length_a   1.000
_cell.length_b   1.000
_cell.length_c   1.000
_cell.angle_alpha   90.00
_cell.angle_beta   90.00
_cell.angle_gamma   90.00
#
_symmetry.space_group_name_H-M   'P 1'
#
loop_
_entity.id
_entity.type
_entity.pdbx_description
1 polymer ?
#
loop_
_entity_poly.entity_id
_entity_poly.type
_entity_poly.pdbx_seq_one_letter_code
_entity_poly.pdbx_strand_id
1 'polypeptide(L)'
;MFDAGNISDAAGRVRKIYAIGVDLRRAARFGEAINAFREAACLADDLAADIDHIEMESADEIRDMKNALLEIRSRALASVELIQEINGFVNADLMNP
;
A
#
# COMPACT_ATOMS: atom_id res chain seq x y z
N MET A 1 20.24 -9.79 6.98
CA MET A 1 19.53 -11.06 6.71
C MET A 1 18.20 -10.95 7.43
N PHE A 2 17.09 -10.86 6.71
CA PHE A 2 15.76 -10.83 7.32
C PHE A 2 15.43 -12.23 7.86
N ASP A 3 14.93 -12.30 9.09
CA ASP A 3 14.30 -13.50 9.62
C ASP A 3 12.77 -13.40 9.46
N ALA A 4 12.07 -14.53 9.58
CA ALA A 4 10.62 -14.58 9.41
C ALA A 4 9.85 -13.67 10.39
N GLY A 5 10.43 -13.40 11.57
CA GLY A 5 9.88 -12.48 12.56
C GLY A 5 9.88 -11.02 12.07
N ASN A 6 11.00 -10.55 11.53
CA ASN A 6 11.13 -9.20 10.99
C ASN A 6 10.19 -8.95 9.79
N ILE A 7 9.96 -9.98 8.97
CA ILE A 7 9.04 -9.91 7.82
C ILE A 7 7.59 -9.79 8.28
N SER A 8 7.19 -10.56 9.29
CA SER A 8 5.84 -10.48 9.86
C SER A 8 5.56 -9.09 10.45
N ASP A 9 6.53 -8.53 11.18
CA ASP A 9 6.46 -7.18 11.73
C ASP A 9 6.41 -6.11 10.63
N ALA A 10 7.22 -6.26 9.58
CA ALA A 10 7.18 -5.39 8.40
C ALA A 10 5.82 -5.44 7.69
N ALA A 11 5.24 -6.64 7.49
CA ALA A 11 3.91 -6.79 6.91
C ALA A 11 2.82 -6.18 7.80
N GLY A 12 2.99 -6.25 9.13
CA GLY A 12 2.13 -5.54 10.10
C GLY A 12 2.17 -4.02 9.91
N ARG A 13 3.36 -3.45 9.69
CA ARG A 13 3.54 -2.02 9.40
C ARG A 13 2.85 -1.61 8.10
N VAL A 14 3.03 -2.38 7.02
CA VAL A 14 2.37 -2.15 5.72
C VAL A 14 0.85 -2.06 5.90
N ARG A 15 0.24 -3.05 6.58
CA ARG A 15 -1.21 -3.06 6.87
C ARG A 15 -1.67 -1.82 7.65
N LYS A 16 -0.90 -1.41 8.64
CA LYS A 16 -1.21 -0.24 9.47
C LYS A 16 -1.19 1.06 8.66
N ILE A 17 -0.18 1.26 7.82
CA ILE A 17 -0.06 2.44 6.97
C ILE A 17 -1.20 2.49 5.95
N TYR A 18 -1.54 1.35 5.35
CA TYR A 18 -2.69 1.26 4.46
C TYR A 18 -4.00 1.66 5.16
N ALA A 19 -4.24 1.16 6.38
CA ALA A 19 -5.42 1.51 7.17
C ALA A 19 -5.48 3.02 7.47
N ILE A 20 -4.34 3.64 7.80
CA ILE A 20 -4.23 5.10 7.96
C ILE A 20 -4.65 5.82 6.68
N GLY A 21 -4.20 5.36 5.51
CA GLY A 21 -4.63 5.92 4.22
C GLY A 21 -6.14 5.82 3.99
N VAL A 22 -6.76 4.70 4.37
CA VAL A 22 -8.22 4.51 4.30
C VAL A 22 -8.96 5.50 5.20
N ASP A 23 -8.50 5.68 6.43
CA ASP A 23 -9.13 6.60 7.39
C ASP A 23 -8.95 8.07 6.98
N LEU A 24 -7.77 8.44 6.49
CA LEU A 24 -7.52 9.77 5.93
C LEU A 24 -8.41 10.06 4.71
N ARG A 25 -8.60 9.07 3.82
CA ARG A 25 -9.52 9.19 2.68
C ARG A 25 -10.96 9.39 3.14
N ARG A 26 -11.41 8.64 4.14
CA ARG A 26 -12.76 8.79 4.73
C ARG A 26 -12.96 10.16 5.38
N ALA A 27 -11.90 10.74 5.93
CA ALA A 27 -11.88 12.10 6.46
C ALA A 27 -11.68 13.20 5.39
N ALA A 28 -11.72 12.86 4.09
CA ALA A 28 -11.46 13.76 2.97
C ALA A 28 -10.07 14.46 2.99
N ARG A 29 -9.11 13.91 3.76
CA ARG A 29 -7.71 14.39 3.82
C ARG A 29 -6.90 13.77 2.68
N PHE A 30 -7.27 14.10 1.45
CA PHE A 30 -6.82 13.40 0.25
C PHE A 30 -5.30 13.45 0.01
N GLY A 31 -4.65 14.59 0.27
CA GLY A 31 -3.19 14.70 0.11
C GLY A 31 -2.43 13.75 1.04
N GLU A 32 -2.85 13.67 2.30
CA GLU A 32 -2.24 12.77 3.28
C GLU A 32 -2.61 11.31 3.02
N ALA A 33 -3.83 11.05 2.56
CA ALA A 33 -4.25 9.71 2.13
C ALA A 33 -3.39 9.20 0.97
N ILE A 34 -3.12 10.04 -0.04
CA ILE A 34 -2.22 9.69 -1.16
C ILE A 34 -0.83 9.34 -0.64
N ASN A 35 -0.27 10.15 0.26
CA ASN A 35 1.06 9.90 0.81
C ASN A 35 1.09 8.56 1.57
N ALA A 36 0.10 8.30 2.42
CA ALA A 36 0.00 7.03 3.15
C ALA A 36 -0.17 5.82 2.22
N PHE A 37 -1.01 5.92 1.18
CA PHE A 37 -1.16 4.83 0.21
C PHE A 37 0.13 4.58 -0.59
N ARG A 38 0.85 5.63 -1.01
CA ARG A 38 2.14 5.48 -1.69
C ARG A 38 3.19 4.83 -0.80
N GLU A 39 3.25 5.24 0.46
CA GLU A 39 4.17 4.65 1.45
C GLU A 39 3.85 3.16 1.67
N ALA A 40 2.58 2.82 1.85
CA ALA A 40 2.15 1.42 1.99
C ALA A 40 2.50 0.58 0.76
N ALA A 41 2.29 1.11 -0.46
CA ALA A 41 2.63 0.42 -1.70
C ALA A 41 4.14 0.21 -1.86
N CYS A 42 4.95 1.23 -1.56
CA CYS A 42 6.40 1.17 -1.64
C CYS A 42 6.97 0.10 -0.69
N LEU A 43 6.56 0.14 0.58
CA LEU A 43 7.00 -0.84 1.57
C LEU A 43 6.53 -2.26 1.27
N ALA A 44 5.33 -2.41 0.68
CA ALA A 44 4.83 -3.71 0.25
C ALA A 44 5.66 -4.29 -0.91
N ASP A 45 6.09 -3.46 -1.86
CA ASP A 45 6.96 -3.86 -2.97
C ASP A 45 8.35 -4.27 -2.47
N ASP A 46 8.97 -3.44 -1.62
CA ASP A 46 10.29 -3.72 -1.05
C ASP A 46 10.27 -5.05 -0.27
N LEU A 47 9.25 -5.26 0.56
CA LEU A 47 9.13 -6.48 1.36
C LEU A 47 8.81 -7.71 0.50
N ALA A 48 8.02 -7.58 -0.56
CA ALA A 48 7.74 -8.67 -1.49
C ALA A 48 9.00 -9.08 -2.28
N ALA A 49 9.86 -8.12 -2.62
CA ALA A 49 11.16 -8.38 -3.24
C ALA A 49 12.14 -9.05 -2.27
N ASP A 50 12.18 -8.61 -1.00
CA ASP A 50 12.98 -9.26 0.03
C ASP A 50 12.56 -10.72 0.24
N ILE A 51 11.25 -11.01 0.19
CA ILE A 51 10.71 -12.38 0.27
C ILE A 51 11.19 -13.25 -0.90
N ASP A 52 11.32 -12.71 -2.11
CA ASP A 52 11.80 -13.45 -3.28
C ASP A 52 13.24 -13.97 -3.14
N HIS A 53 14.01 -13.40 -2.20
CA HIS A 53 15.37 -13.82 -1.90
C HIS A 53 15.48 -14.84 -0.75
N ILE A 54 14.35 -15.26 -0.17
CA ILE A 54 14.32 -16.22 0.94
C ILE A 54 14.11 -17.63 0.39
N GLU A 55 15.17 -18.42 0.39
CA GLU A 55 15.09 -19.86 0.17
C GLU A 55 14.72 -20.56 1.49
N MET A 56 13.44 -20.84 1.78
CA MET A 56 13.03 -21.58 2.99
C MET A 56 11.86 -22.57 2.78
N GLU A 57 11.88 -23.63 3.60
CA GLU A 57 11.02 -24.84 3.62
C GLU A 57 9.52 -24.60 3.95
N SER A 58 9.15 -23.43 4.49
CA SER A 58 7.76 -23.07 4.83
C SER A 58 7.11 -22.23 3.72
N ALA A 59 7.04 -22.80 2.52
CA ALA A 59 6.70 -22.09 1.29
C ALA A 59 5.26 -21.52 1.25
N ASP A 60 4.33 -22.07 2.04
CA ASP A 60 2.92 -21.70 1.97
C ASP A 60 2.61 -20.40 2.74
N GLU A 61 3.01 -20.31 4.02
CA GLU A 61 2.79 -19.09 4.84
C GLU A 61 3.52 -17.87 4.26
N ILE A 62 4.74 -18.06 3.75
CA ILE A 62 5.53 -16.99 3.11
C ILE A 62 4.87 -16.55 1.80
N ARG A 63 4.35 -17.49 1.01
CA ARG A 63 3.61 -17.18 -0.22
C ARG A 63 2.31 -16.43 0.07
N ASP A 64 1.57 -16.84 1.09
CA ASP A 64 0.33 -16.17 1.50
C ASP A 64 0.63 -14.74 1.99
N MET A 65 1.71 -14.55 2.75
CA MET A 65 2.16 -13.22 3.15
C MET A 65 2.53 -12.36 1.94
N LYS A 66 3.28 -12.89 0.98
CA LYS A 66 3.63 -12.18 -0.26
C LYS A 66 2.38 -11.77 -1.03
N ASN A 67 1.42 -12.68 -1.19
CA ASN A 67 0.16 -12.40 -1.87
C ASN A 67 -0.61 -11.27 -1.18
N ALA A 68 -0.68 -11.29 0.16
CA ALA A 68 -1.32 -10.22 0.92
C ALA A 68 -0.64 -8.86 0.74
N LEU A 69 0.70 -8.82 0.65
CA LEU A 69 1.44 -7.58 0.37
C LEU A 69 1.12 -7.04 -1.02
N LEU A 70 1.11 -7.89 -2.03
CA LEU A 70 0.77 -7.51 -3.41
C LEU A 70 -0.68 -7.01 -3.53
N GLU A 71 -1.60 -7.60 -2.78
CA GLU A 71 -3.00 -7.16 -2.70
C GLU A 71 -3.11 -5.75 -2.08
N ILE A 72 -2.40 -5.49 -0.97
CA ILE A 72 -2.37 -4.16 -0.34
C ILE A 72 -1.78 -3.14 -1.30
N ARG A 73 -0.67 -3.47 -1.95
CA ARG A 73 -0.02 -2.61 -2.95
C ARG A 73 -0.97 -2.24 -4.08
N SER A 74 -1.63 -3.24 -4.69
CA SER A 74 -2.61 -3.01 -5.76
C SER A 74 -3.74 -2.09 -5.31
N ARG A 75 -4.34 -2.35 -4.13
CA ARG A 75 -5.41 -1.52 -3.58
C ARG A 75 -4.97 -0.10 -3.24
N ALA A 76 -3.74 0.07 -2.74
CA ALA A 76 -3.18 1.36 -2.41
C ALA A 76 -2.98 2.20 -3.68
N LEU A 77 -2.41 1.63 -4.74
CA LEU A 77 -2.23 2.30 -6.03
C LEU A 77 -3.56 2.69 -6.66
N ALA A 78 -4.53 1.77 -6.69
CA ALA A 78 -5.88 2.07 -7.18
C ALA A 78 -6.56 3.20 -6.38
N SER A 79 -6.30 3.28 -5.07
CA SER A 79 -6.81 4.38 -4.23
C SER A 79 -6.17 5.72 -4.56
N VAL A 80 -4.87 5.73 -4.89
CA VAL A 80 -4.15 6.93 -5.34
C VAL A 80 -4.74 7.42 -6.66
N GLU A 81 -4.90 6.53 -7.64
CA GLU A 81 -5.50 6.85 -8.95
C GLU A 81 -6.90 7.44 -8.78
N LEU A 82 -7.78 6.78 -8.02
CA LEU A 82 -9.13 7.25 -7.77
C LEU A 82 -9.17 8.65 -7.15
N ILE A 83 -8.32 8.92 -6.16
CA ILE A 83 -8.27 10.24 -5.51
C ILE A 83 -7.73 11.30 -6.49
N GLN A 84 -6.74 10.96 -7.31
CA GLN A 84 -6.18 11.86 -8.30
C GLN A 84 -7.17 12.19 -9.42
N GLU A 85 -7.97 11.22 -9.87
CA GLU A 85 -9.07 11.45 -10.80
C GLU A 85 -10.09 12.42 -10.22
N ILE A 86 -10.54 12.22 -8.99
CA ILE A 86 -11.49 13.13 -8.31
C ILE A 86 -10.95 14.57 -8.28
N ASN A 87 -9.69 14.75 -7.90
CA ASN A 87 -9.07 16.09 -7.85
C ASN A 87 -8.86 16.69 -9.25
N GLY A 88 -8.56 15.86 -10.26
CA GLY A 88 -8.46 16.28 -11.65
C GLY A 88 -9.80 16.75 -12.23
N PHE A 89 -10.88 16.05 -11.93
CA PHE A 89 -12.25 16.44 -12.29
C PHE A 89 -12.66 17.77 -11.63
N VAL A 90 -12.41 17.96 -10.33
CA VAL A 90 -12.76 19.21 -9.62
C VAL A 90 -12.01 20.42 -10.19
N ASN A 91 -10.72 20.27 -10.53
CA ASN A 91 -9.95 21.37 -11.11
C ASN A 91 -10.33 21.71 -12.55
N ALA A 92 -10.85 20.74 -13.32
CA ALA A 92 -11.33 20.98 -14.68
C ALA A 92 -12.71 21.69 -14.70
N ASP A 93 -13.63 21.29 -13.83
CA ASP A 93 -14.99 21.87 -13.76
C ASP A 93 -15.00 23.31 -13.21
N LEU A 94 -14.05 23.66 -12.32
CA LEU A 94 -13.91 25.02 -11.79
C LEU A 94 -13.21 26.02 -12.74
N MET A 95 -12.69 25.54 -13.89
CA MET A 95 -11.96 26.37 -14.87
C MET A 95 -12.72 26.63 -16.18
N ASN A 96 -14.02 26.31 -16.26
CA ASN A 96 -14.87 26.79 -17.35
C ASN A 96 -15.50 28.16 -16.98
N PRO A 97 -15.07 29.28 -17.59
CA PRO A 97 -15.76 30.57 -17.47
C PRO A 97 -17.11 30.58 -18.22
#